data_AF-R6EEL8-F1
#
_entry.id   AF-R6EEL8-F1
#
_cell.length_a   1.000
_cell.length_b   1.000
_cell.length_c   1.000
_cell.angle_alpha   90.00
_cell.angle_beta   90.00
_cell.angle_gamma   90.00
#
_symmetry.space_group_name_H-M   'P 1'
#
loop_
_entity.id
_entity.type
_entity.pdbx_description
1 polymer ?
#
loop_
_entity_poly.entity_id
_entity_poly.type
_entity_poly.pdbx_seq_one_letter_code
_entity_poly.pdbx_strand_id
1 'polypeptide(L)'
;MKNLKKFLAVLLAAAMVTGFSGSVCRAKTKPDIYGDLVKQLKKNEQFADGIYTAKIHDASGNDILLVTDAVCKVEGKNAVWADVYQNVNGKAELITTIVSTGSGYPICKKGNYILSGFHHKSMRYKIASNRTIMEQINGLYLDKKYCTYTKNIIKSGKMTQLKRKKIKAKVAEKMDYYIDKNGNMRGKPIKFSRK
;
A
#
# COMPACT_ATOMS: atom_id res chain seq x y z
N MET A 1 -53.44 -58.02 -30.54
CA MET A 1 -53.07 -57.61 -29.17
C MET A 1 -51.56 -57.36 -29.10
N LYS A 2 -51.15 -56.17 -28.62
CA LYS A 2 -49.78 -55.70 -28.25
C LYS A 2 -48.84 -55.45 -29.47
N ASN A 3 -48.39 -54.25 -29.83
CA ASN A 3 -48.36 -52.95 -29.17
C ASN A 3 -48.56 -51.81 -30.18
N LEU A 4 -49.80 -51.31 -30.19
CA LEU A 4 -50.15 -49.93 -30.46
C LEU A 4 -49.72 -49.11 -29.24
N LYS A 5 -48.78 -48.18 -29.38
CA LYS A 5 -48.68 -46.94 -28.56
C LYS A 5 -47.43 -46.14 -28.97
N LYS A 6 -47.70 -44.87 -29.35
CA LYS A 6 -46.81 -43.70 -29.35
C LYS A 6 -45.90 -43.60 -30.58
N PHE A 7 -46.07 -42.70 -31.55
CA PHE A 7 -46.90 -41.49 -31.70
C PHE A 7 -46.99 -41.27 -33.22
N LEU A 8 -48.14 -41.49 -33.87
CA LEU A 8 -49.08 -40.42 -34.24
C LEU A 8 -48.35 -39.10 -34.55
N ALA A 9 -48.07 -38.92 -35.84
CA ALA A 9 -48.62 -37.86 -36.67
C ALA A 9 -48.03 -36.47 -36.38
N VAL A 10 -47.32 -35.93 -37.37
CA VAL A 10 -47.76 -34.77 -38.17
C VAL A 10 -47.66 -33.48 -37.33
N LEU A 11 -46.62 -32.68 -37.58
CA LEU A 11 -46.70 -31.51 -38.47
C LEU A 11 -47.56 -30.38 -37.86
N LEU A 12 -46.97 -29.18 -37.89
CA LEU A 12 -47.47 -27.89 -37.40
C LEU A 12 -47.29 -27.59 -35.90
N ALA A 13 -46.16 -26.94 -35.59
CA ALA A 13 -46.21 -25.62 -34.98
C ALA A 13 -44.94 -24.85 -35.36
N ALA A 14 -45.07 -24.03 -36.41
CA ALA A 14 -44.21 -22.87 -36.59
C ALA A 14 -44.45 -21.86 -35.46
N ALA A 15 -43.46 -20.99 -35.26
CA ALA A 15 -43.42 -19.83 -34.37
C ALA A 15 -43.09 -20.13 -32.89
N MET A 16 -41.87 -19.79 -32.47
CA MET A 16 -41.62 -18.54 -31.72
C MET A 16 -40.10 -18.29 -31.56
N VAL A 17 -39.66 -17.21 -32.22
CA VAL A 17 -38.62 -16.25 -31.83
C VAL A 17 -37.87 -16.55 -30.53
N THR A 18 -36.54 -16.58 -30.57
CA THR A 18 -35.70 -15.64 -29.80
C THR A 18 -34.31 -15.56 -30.42
N GLY A 19 -33.90 -14.32 -30.71
CA GLY A 19 -32.66 -14.02 -31.40
C GLY A 19 -31.43 -14.52 -30.66
N PHE A 20 -30.44 -14.95 -31.43
CA PHE A 20 -29.05 -14.86 -31.04
C PHE A 20 -28.69 -13.37 -30.89
N SER A 21 -29.16 -12.72 -29.82
CA SER A 21 -28.35 -11.67 -29.22
C SER A 21 -27.20 -12.42 -28.58
N GLY A 22 -26.05 -12.40 -29.25
CA GLY A 22 -24.80 -12.71 -28.58
C GLY A 22 -24.67 -11.72 -27.42
N SER A 23 -25.19 -12.09 -26.24
CA SER A 23 -24.64 -11.60 -25.00
C SER A 23 -23.21 -12.11 -24.98
N VAL A 24 -22.32 -11.32 -25.61
CA VAL A 24 -20.93 -11.30 -25.21
C VAL A 24 -21.01 -11.06 -23.72
N CYS A 25 -20.77 -12.11 -22.92
CA CYS A 25 -20.55 -11.96 -21.50
C CYS A 25 -19.36 -11.00 -21.40
N ARG A 26 -19.65 -9.70 -21.29
CA ARG A 26 -18.67 -8.68 -21.01
C ARG A 26 -18.15 -9.10 -19.65
N ALA A 27 -16.98 -9.73 -19.65
CA ALA A 27 -16.30 -10.09 -18.41
C ALA A 27 -16.36 -8.85 -17.54
N LYS A 28 -17.04 -8.95 -16.38
CA LYS A 28 -17.08 -7.85 -15.41
C LYS A 28 -15.62 -7.58 -15.07
N THR A 29 -15.06 -6.54 -15.68
CA THR A 29 -13.71 -6.09 -15.39
C THR A 29 -13.67 -5.85 -13.89
N LYS A 30 -12.78 -6.54 -13.18
CA LYS A 30 -12.59 -6.32 -11.75
C LYS A 30 -12.43 -4.81 -11.52
N PRO A 31 -13.13 -4.21 -10.55
CA PRO A 31 -13.03 -2.78 -10.31
C PRO A 31 -11.58 -2.37 -10.07
N ASP A 32 -11.08 -1.36 -10.80
CA ASP A 32 -9.77 -0.77 -10.53
C ASP A 32 -9.88 0.22 -9.36
N ILE A 33 -10.01 -0.36 -8.17
CA ILE A 33 -10.24 0.36 -6.90
C ILE A 33 -9.20 1.46 -6.69
N TYR A 34 -7.94 1.20 -7.04
CA TYR A 34 -6.86 2.18 -6.92
C TYR A 34 -6.89 3.23 -8.03
N GLY A 35 -7.25 2.85 -9.26
CA GLY A 35 -7.47 3.81 -10.35
C GLY A 35 -8.60 4.79 -10.03
N ASP A 36 -9.70 4.32 -9.45
CA ASP A 36 -10.82 5.15 -9.05
C ASP A 36 -10.47 6.06 -7.86
N LEU A 37 -9.74 5.56 -6.86
CA LEU A 37 -9.17 6.39 -5.80
C LEU A 37 -8.30 7.52 -6.38
N VAL A 38 -7.38 7.22 -7.30
CA VAL A 38 -6.49 8.24 -7.90
C VAL A 38 -7.30 9.31 -8.64
N LYS A 39 -8.34 8.94 -9.39
CA LYS A 39 -9.24 9.91 -10.05
C LYS A 39 -9.95 10.82 -9.04
N GLN A 40 -10.34 10.28 -7.88
CA GLN A 40 -10.97 11.06 -6.81
C GLN A 40 -9.95 12.01 -6.17
N LEU A 41 -8.76 11.52 -5.83
CA LEU A 41 -7.70 12.33 -5.20
C LEU A 41 -7.22 13.48 -6.08
N LYS A 42 -7.19 13.31 -7.41
CA LYS A 42 -6.86 14.39 -8.36
C LYS A 42 -7.80 15.61 -8.29
N LYS A 43 -8.98 15.48 -7.68
CA LYS A 43 -9.93 16.58 -7.48
C LYS A 43 -9.64 17.37 -6.20
N ASN A 44 -8.79 16.86 -5.32
CA ASN A 44 -8.38 17.54 -4.09
C ASN A 44 -7.24 18.52 -4.40
N GLU A 45 -7.37 19.76 -3.91
CA GLU A 45 -6.37 20.83 -4.07
C GLU A 45 -4.97 20.40 -3.63
N GLN A 46 -4.87 19.52 -2.63
CA GLN A 46 -3.60 18.93 -2.19
C GLN A 46 -2.78 18.34 -3.35
N PHE A 47 -3.43 17.71 -4.33
CA PHE A 47 -2.76 17.03 -5.44
C PHE A 47 -2.72 17.85 -6.73
N ALA A 48 -2.99 19.17 -6.67
CA ALA A 48 -3.04 20.04 -7.84
C ALA A 48 -1.73 20.03 -8.66
N ASP A 49 -0.58 19.99 -7.99
CA ASP A 49 0.74 19.96 -8.64
C ASP A 49 1.13 18.57 -9.19
N GLY A 50 0.32 17.55 -8.86
CA GLY A 50 0.42 16.21 -9.39
C GLY A 50 0.46 15.15 -8.31
N ILE A 51 -0.20 14.03 -8.62
CA ILE A 51 -0.24 12.83 -7.80
C ILE A 51 0.84 11.85 -8.27
N TYR A 52 1.58 11.30 -7.32
CA TYR A 52 2.59 10.27 -7.55
C TYR A 52 2.22 9.01 -6.78
N THR A 53 2.36 7.86 -7.42
CA THR A 53 1.99 6.59 -6.79
C THR A 53 3.01 5.49 -6.99
N ALA A 54 3.01 4.54 -6.06
CA ALA A 54 3.72 3.27 -6.17
C ALA A 54 2.82 2.13 -5.69
N LYS A 55 2.81 1.01 -6.42
CA LYS A 55 2.11 -0.22 -5.99
C LYS A 55 3.13 -1.22 -5.47
N ILE A 56 2.90 -1.75 -4.28
CA ILE A 56 3.75 -2.78 -3.65
C ILE A 56 2.88 -3.78 -2.89
N HIS A 57 3.48 -4.86 -2.38
CA HIS A 57 2.81 -5.81 -1.50
C HIS A 57 3.11 -5.54 -0.02
N ASP A 58 2.06 -5.65 0.81
CA ASP A 58 2.15 -5.66 2.27
C ASP A 58 2.77 -6.96 2.81
N ALA A 59 2.88 -7.11 4.14
CA ALA A 59 3.44 -8.30 4.77
C ALA A 59 2.56 -9.56 4.65
N SER A 60 1.31 -9.40 4.25
CA SER A 60 0.32 -10.46 4.02
C SER A 60 0.20 -10.82 2.53
N GLY A 61 0.95 -10.15 1.65
CA GLY A 61 0.92 -10.37 0.20
C GLY A 61 -0.17 -9.59 -0.54
N ASN A 62 -0.90 -8.69 0.12
CA ASN A 62 -1.93 -7.88 -0.52
C ASN A 62 -1.32 -6.67 -1.23
N ASP A 63 -1.91 -6.28 -2.35
CA ASP A 63 -1.59 -5.01 -3.01
C ASP A 63 -1.94 -3.83 -2.09
N ILE A 64 -0.99 -2.90 -1.96
CA ILE A 64 -1.17 -1.59 -1.36
C ILE A 64 -0.71 -0.50 -2.32
N LEU A 65 -1.40 0.63 -2.30
CA LEU A 65 -1.06 1.82 -3.07
C LEU A 65 -0.46 2.88 -2.15
N LEU A 66 0.76 3.28 -2.43
CA LEU A 66 1.38 4.45 -1.82
C LEU A 66 1.07 5.65 -2.70
N VAL A 67 0.62 6.75 -2.08
CA VAL A 67 0.23 7.99 -2.77
C VAL A 67 0.92 9.17 -2.10
N THR A 68 1.43 10.10 -2.91
CA THR A 68 2.08 11.33 -2.42
C THR A 68 1.91 12.45 -3.44
N ASP A 69 1.94 13.70 -2.98
CA ASP A 69 2.12 14.91 -3.79
C ASP A 69 3.60 15.38 -3.79
N ALA A 70 4.41 14.90 -2.84
CA ALA A 70 5.72 15.46 -2.53
C ALA A 70 6.84 14.47 -2.86
N VAL A 71 7.33 14.54 -4.10
CA VAL A 71 8.54 13.83 -4.52
C VAL A 71 9.73 14.78 -4.66
N CYS A 72 10.88 14.39 -4.11
CA CYS A 72 12.12 15.10 -4.34
C CYS A 72 12.60 14.83 -5.78
N LYS A 73 12.78 15.92 -6.54
CA LYS A 73 13.11 15.88 -7.98
C LYS A 73 14.59 15.58 -8.26
N VAL A 74 15.45 15.69 -7.24
CA VAL A 74 16.91 15.65 -7.43
C VAL A 74 17.44 14.25 -7.74
N GLU A 75 16.81 13.17 -7.26
CA GLU A 75 17.23 11.81 -7.61
C GLU A 75 16.04 10.82 -7.61
N GLY A 76 15.45 10.58 -8.78
CA GLY A 76 14.56 9.43 -8.97
C GLY A 76 13.21 9.47 -8.25
N LYS A 77 12.65 10.67 -8.00
CA LYS A 77 11.28 10.89 -7.47
C LYS A 77 11.03 10.19 -6.13
N ASN A 78 11.94 10.38 -5.19
CA ASN A 78 11.81 9.83 -3.84
C ASN A 78 10.79 10.63 -3.03
N ALA A 79 9.81 9.97 -2.44
CA ALA A 79 8.75 10.63 -1.67
C ALA A 79 9.22 11.13 -0.30
N VAL A 80 8.79 12.34 0.08
CA VAL A 80 9.00 12.89 1.44
C VAL A 80 8.00 12.28 2.42
N TRP A 81 6.80 11.97 1.94
CA TRP A 81 5.77 11.28 2.71
C TRP A 81 4.92 10.44 1.76
N ALA A 82 4.16 9.46 2.25
CA ALA A 82 3.20 8.73 1.44
C ALA A 82 2.04 8.21 2.29
N ASP A 83 0.81 8.46 1.84
CA ASP A 83 -0.37 7.77 2.30
C ASP A 83 -0.39 6.34 1.76
N VAL A 84 -0.76 5.39 2.61
CA VAL A 84 -0.85 3.98 2.26
C VAL A 84 -2.30 3.55 2.25
N TYR A 85 -2.79 3.23 1.06
CA TYR A 85 -4.13 2.72 0.84
C TYR A 85 -4.10 1.21 0.64
N GLN A 86 -5.09 0.53 1.20
CA GLN A 86 -5.32 -0.90 1.03
C GLN A 86 -6.74 -1.16 0.54
N ASN A 87 -6.93 -2.19 -0.28
CA ASN A 87 -8.25 -2.69 -0.60
C ASN A 87 -8.85 -3.41 0.62
N VAL A 88 -9.86 -2.79 1.24
CA VAL A 88 -10.68 -3.36 2.29
C VAL A 88 -12.09 -3.54 1.73
N ASN A 89 -12.51 -4.79 1.53
CA ASN A 89 -13.85 -5.15 1.07
C ASN A 89 -14.30 -4.41 -0.21
N GLY A 90 -13.41 -4.22 -1.18
CA GLY A 90 -13.71 -3.57 -2.46
C GLY A 90 -13.56 -2.05 -2.43
N LYS A 91 -13.03 -1.45 -1.36
CA LYS A 91 -12.80 -0.02 -1.22
C LYS A 91 -11.35 0.26 -0.87
N ALA A 92 -10.79 1.34 -1.42
CA ALA A 92 -9.45 1.80 -1.03
C ALA A 92 -9.57 2.57 0.29
N GLU A 93 -9.01 2.03 1.37
CA GLU A 93 -9.01 2.66 2.69
C GLU A 93 -7.60 3.11 3.08
N LEU A 94 -7.48 4.31 3.64
CA LEU A 94 -6.23 4.82 4.21
C LEU A 94 -5.90 4.05 5.49
N ILE A 95 -4.79 3.31 5.50
CA ILE A 95 -4.39 2.49 6.64
C ILE A 95 -3.35 3.22 7.51
N THR A 96 -2.44 3.96 6.89
CA THR A 96 -1.38 4.71 7.56
C THR A 96 -0.74 5.74 6.63
N THR A 97 0.01 6.67 7.21
CA THR A 97 0.84 7.63 6.49
C THR A 97 2.29 7.42 6.91
N ILE A 98 3.18 7.34 5.93
CA ILE A 98 4.63 7.19 6.12
C ILE A 98 5.26 8.56 5.91
N VAL A 99 6.16 8.96 6.79
CA VAL A 99 6.90 10.21 6.67
C VAL A 99 8.39 9.93 6.62
N SER A 100 9.10 10.71 5.81
CA SER A 100 10.53 10.70 5.57
C SER A 100 11.03 12.12 5.33
N THR A 101 12.33 12.30 5.03
CA THR A 101 12.93 13.62 4.76
C THR A 101 13.29 13.87 3.28
N GLY A 102 12.80 13.03 2.36
CA GLY A 102 13.06 13.21 0.93
C GLY A 102 14.42 12.67 0.51
N SER A 103 15.18 13.42 -0.31
CA SER A 103 16.38 12.93 -1.04
C SER A 103 17.43 12.22 -0.18
N GLY A 104 17.67 12.66 1.07
CA GLY A 104 18.61 11.99 1.97
C GLY A 104 18.09 10.70 2.61
N TYR A 105 16.76 10.53 2.66
CA TYR A 105 16.11 9.36 3.28
C TYR A 105 14.86 8.97 2.46
N PRO A 106 14.99 8.38 1.26
CA PRO A 106 13.85 7.85 0.52
C PRO A 106 13.02 6.85 1.33
N ILE A 107 11.71 6.77 1.04
CA ILE A 107 10.91 5.63 1.53
C ILE A 107 11.42 4.35 0.84
N CYS A 108 11.81 3.36 1.63
CA CYS A 108 12.47 2.14 1.16
C CYS A 108 11.67 0.88 1.46
N LYS A 109 11.84 -0.18 0.66
CA LYS A 109 11.29 -1.52 0.93
C LYS A 109 12.42 -2.50 1.30
N LYS A 110 12.21 -3.29 2.35
CA LYS A 110 13.07 -4.40 2.75
C LYS A 110 12.23 -5.58 3.26
N GLY A 111 12.13 -6.64 2.48
CA GLY A 111 11.27 -7.79 2.81
C GLY A 111 9.85 -7.31 3.13
N ASN A 112 9.32 -7.69 4.28
CA ASN A 112 7.96 -7.32 4.72
C ASN A 112 7.87 -5.93 5.40
N TYR A 113 8.91 -5.11 5.28
CA TYR A 113 8.98 -3.80 5.94
C TYR A 113 9.12 -2.66 4.93
N ILE A 114 8.38 -1.59 5.17
CA ILE A 114 8.68 -0.28 4.62
C ILE A 114 9.55 0.45 5.64
N LEU A 115 10.62 1.09 5.18
CA LEU A 115 11.60 1.80 5.99
C LEU A 115 11.50 3.29 5.66
N SER A 116 11.55 4.13 6.67
CA SER A 116 11.70 5.57 6.50
C SER A 116 12.59 6.14 7.60
N GLY A 117 13.06 7.38 7.41
CA GLY A 117 14.05 7.96 8.29
C GLY A 117 14.16 9.47 8.22
N PHE A 118 14.80 10.01 9.25
CA PHE A 118 15.27 11.38 9.38
C PHE A 118 16.70 11.32 9.94
N HIS A 119 17.41 12.44 9.90
CA HIS A 119 18.80 12.54 10.40
C HIS A 119 19.05 11.90 11.78
N HIS A 120 18.07 11.97 12.70
CA HIS A 120 18.17 11.39 14.05
C HIS A 120 17.05 10.39 14.40
N LYS A 121 16.36 9.86 13.38
CA LYS A 121 15.21 8.98 13.58
C LYS A 121 15.19 7.89 12.52
N SER A 122 14.96 6.66 12.96
CA SER A 122 14.82 5.50 12.09
C SER A 122 13.50 4.80 12.36
N MET A 123 12.75 4.48 11.31
CA MET A 123 11.44 3.83 11.42
C MET A 123 11.33 2.64 10.48
N ARG A 124 10.58 1.62 10.93
CA ARG A 124 10.09 0.54 10.06
C ARG A 124 8.61 0.29 10.30
N TYR A 125 7.91 -0.02 9.22
CA TYR A 125 6.49 -0.28 9.18
C TYR A 125 6.28 -1.70 8.66
N LYS A 126 5.61 -2.54 9.47
CA LYS A 126 5.07 -3.82 9.02
C LYS A 126 3.57 -3.64 8.82
N ILE A 127 3.18 -3.44 7.57
CA ILE A 127 1.78 -3.26 7.16
C ILE A 127 1.20 -4.65 6.87
N ALA A 128 0.01 -4.91 7.38
CA ALA A 128 -0.78 -6.11 7.13
C ALA A 128 -2.27 -5.72 7.04
N SER A 129 -3.13 -6.64 6.60
CA SER A 129 -4.52 -6.37 6.17
C SER A 129 -5.40 -5.51 7.08
N ASN A 130 -5.12 -5.45 8.38
CA ASN A 130 -5.95 -4.72 9.35
C ASN A 130 -5.15 -3.87 10.35
N ARG A 131 -3.83 -3.79 10.19
CA ARG A 131 -2.97 -3.06 11.13
C ARG A 131 -1.60 -2.78 10.54
N THR A 132 -1.01 -1.70 11.02
CA THR A 132 0.42 -1.43 10.84
C THR A 132 1.12 -1.47 12.18
N ILE A 133 2.24 -2.21 12.27
CA ILE A 133 3.18 -2.08 13.39
C ILE A 133 4.28 -1.12 12.98
N MET A 134 4.40 -0.01 13.69
CA MET A 134 5.45 0.99 13.49
C MET A 134 6.44 0.90 14.64
N GLU A 135 7.69 0.57 14.33
CA GLU A 135 8.80 0.65 15.27
C GLU A 135 9.68 1.84 14.90
N GLN A 136 10.06 2.62 15.91
CA GLN A 136 10.81 3.86 15.73
C GLN A 136 11.90 3.97 16.78
N ILE A 137 13.05 4.50 16.37
CA ILE A 137 14.15 4.88 17.24
C ILE A 137 14.39 6.38 17.05
N ASN A 138 14.39 7.13 18.14
CA ASN A 138 14.60 8.58 18.17
C ASN A 138 15.90 8.94 18.89
N GLY A 139 16.60 9.94 18.37
CA GLY A 139 17.83 10.47 18.92
C GLY A 139 19.07 9.68 18.51
N LEU A 140 19.01 8.99 17.36
CA LEU A 140 20.19 8.37 16.75
C LEU A 140 21.21 9.44 16.39
N TYR A 141 22.49 9.14 16.56
CA TYR A 141 23.61 10.01 16.17
C TYR A 141 23.61 11.41 16.82
N LEU A 142 22.81 11.61 17.85
CA LEU A 142 23.00 12.70 18.80
C LEU A 142 24.02 12.21 19.82
N ASP A 143 25.00 13.03 20.17
CA ASP A 143 25.98 12.74 21.23
C ASP A 143 25.28 12.64 22.61
N LYS A 144 24.56 11.54 22.80
CA LYS A 144 23.66 11.28 23.92
C LYS A 144 23.87 9.85 24.36
N LYS A 145 23.83 9.64 25.68
CA LYS A 145 23.97 8.30 26.28
C LYS A 145 22.82 7.35 25.90
N TYR A 146 21.65 7.89 25.57
CA TYR A 146 20.44 7.11 25.34
C TYR A 146 19.57 7.65 24.20
N CYS A 147 18.91 6.72 23.50
CA CYS A 147 17.87 6.96 22.51
C CYS A 147 16.51 6.46 23.05
N THR A 148 15.43 6.82 22.37
CA THR A 148 14.08 6.34 22.69
C THR A 148 13.59 5.37 21.61
N TYR A 149 13.28 4.14 21.99
CA TYR A 149 12.55 3.19 21.15
C TYR A 149 11.05 3.27 21.43
N THR A 150 10.24 3.32 20.38
CA THR A 150 8.79 3.14 20.47
C THR A 150 8.30 2.05 19.52
N LYS A 151 7.27 1.34 19.95
CA LYS A 151 6.48 0.42 19.12
C LYS A 151 5.03 0.87 19.20
N ASN A 152 4.43 1.13 18.06
CA ASN A 152 3.05 1.55 17.93
C ASN A 152 2.30 0.57 17.04
N ILE A 153 0.99 0.47 17.28
CA ILE A 153 0.04 -0.13 16.34
C ILE A 153 -0.81 0.98 15.75
N ILE A 154 -1.06 0.92 14.45
CA ILE A 154 -1.94 1.82 13.73
C ILE A 154 -3.08 0.99 13.17
N LYS A 155 -4.32 1.37 13.47
CA LYS A 155 -5.54 0.75 12.93
C LYS A 155 -6.48 1.86 12.51
N SER A 156 -6.97 1.81 11.27
CA SER A 156 -7.90 2.81 10.72
C SER A 156 -7.40 4.25 10.96
N GLY A 157 -6.13 4.51 10.65
CA GLY A 157 -5.48 5.81 10.87
C GLY A 157 -5.14 6.17 12.33
N LYS A 158 -5.70 5.47 13.32
CA LYS A 158 -5.46 5.76 14.74
C LYS A 158 -4.23 5.03 15.26
N MET A 159 -3.27 5.79 15.80
CA MET A 159 -2.04 5.26 16.39
C MET A 159 -2.19 5.04 17.90
N THR A 160 -1.80 3.87 18.38
CA THR A 160 -1.71 3.52 19.81
C THR A 160 -0.30 3.06 20.14
N GLN A 161 0.30 3.65 21.18
CA GLN A 161 1.63 3.26 21.65
C GLN A 161 1.55 1.95 22.45
N LEU A 162 2.23 0.91 21.96
CA LEU A 162 2.32 -0.39 22.64
C LEU A 162 3.52 -0.47 23.58
N LYS A 163 4.62 0.20 23.23
CA LYS A 163 5.86 0.19 24.01
C LYS A 163 6.63 1.48 23.82
N ARG A 164 7.24 1.95 24.91
CA ARG A 164 8.25 3.00 24.93
C ARG A 164 9.38 2.58 25.86
N LYS A 165 10.62 2.66 25.40
CA LYS A 165 11.79 2.27 26.18
C LYS A 165 12.96 3.21 25.92
N LYS A 166 13.68 3.56 26.99
CA LYS A 166 15.01 4.17 26.90
C LYS A 166 16.05 3.09 26.61
N ILE A 167 16.83 3.24 25.53
CA ILE A 167 17.87 2.29 25.12
C ILE A 167 19.22 2.99 25.01
N LYS A 168 20.32 2.29 25.29
CA LYS A 168 21.68 2.86 25.14
C LYS A 168 21.93 3.21 23.67
N ALA A 169 22.63 4.31 23.39
CA ALA A 169 22.90 4.77 22.03
C ALA A 169 23.56 3.68 21.15
N LYS A 170 24.59 3.00 21.66
CA LYS A 170 25.25 1.86 20.98
C LYS A 170 24.29 0.72 20.60
N VAL A 171 23.22 0.51 21.37
CA VAL A 171 22.19 -0.49 21.03
C VAL A 171 21.25 0.07 19.96
N ALA A 172 20.89 1.35 20.08
CA ALA A 172 20.04 2.04 19.11
C ALA A 172 20.65 2.05 17.70
N GLU A 173 21.95 2.36 17.57
CA GLU A 173 22.68 2.36 16.30
C GLU A 173 22.67 0.97 15.64
N LYS A 174 22.86 -0.10 16.43
CA LYS A 174 22.76 -1.48 15.91
C LYS A 174 21.34 -1.82 15.44
N MET A 175 20.35 -1.21 16.06
CA MET A 175 18.94 -1.37 15.71
C MET A 175 18.48 -0.42 14.60
N ASP A 176 19.33 0.47 14.08
CA ASP A 176 18.93 1.39 13.01
C ASP A 176 18.34 0.59 11.84
N TYR A 177 17.07 0.85 11.57
CA TYR A 177 16.29 0.17 10.55
C TYR A 177 16.61 0.65 9.14
N TYR A 178 17.19 1.84 9.01
CA TYR A 178 17.33 2.59 7.78
C TYR A 178 18.75 2.54 7.25
N ILE A 179 19.75 2.87 8.08
CA ILE A 179 21.18 2.86 7.72
C ILE A 179 21.89 1.67 8.38
N ASP A 180 22.80 1.02 7.66
CA ASP A 180 23.70 0.01 8.21
C ASP A 180 24.97 0.61 8.80
N LYS A 181 25.80 -0.23 9.42
CA LYS A 181 27.04 0.22 10.07
C LYS A 181 28.06 0.87 9.12
N ASN A 182 27.91 0.69 7.81
CA ASN A 182 28.79 1.22 6.78
C ASN A 182 28.22 2.51 6.14
N GLY A 183 27.07 2.99 6.61
CA GLY A 183 26.40 4.17 6.03
C GLY A 183 25.47 3.83 4.85
N ASN A 184 25.26 2.56 4.51
CA ASN A 184 24.40 2.19 3.38
C ASN A 184 22.94 2.06 3.79
N MET A 185 22.04 2.42 2.87
CA MET A 185 20.61 2.16 3.03
C MET A 185 20.34 0.65 3.10
N ARG A 186 19.59 0.23 4.12
CA ARG A 186 19.24 -1.19 4.35
C ARG A 186 18.16 -1.73 3.43
N GLY A 187 17.40 -0.86 2.76
CA GLY A 187 16.31 -1.21 1.85
C GLY A 187 16.48 -0.57 0.49
N LYS A 188 15.69 -1.03 -0.48
CA LYS A 188 15.67 -0.48 -1.83
C LYS A 188 14.69 0.71 -1.88
N PRO A 189 15.09 1.90 -2.38
CA PRO A 189 14.17 3.02 -2.56
C PRO A 189 12.95 2.64 -3.40
N ILE A 190 11.76 3.01 -2.92
CA ILE A 190 10.51 2.85 -3.68
C ILE A 190 10.42 3.99 -4.69
N LYS A 191 10.20 3.64 -5.96
CA LYS A 191 10.08 4.60 -7.04
C LYS A 191 8.62 4.95 -7.28
N PHE A 192 8.32 6.25 -7.21
CA PHE A 192 6.99 6.78 -7.44
C PHE A 192 6.86 7.29 -8.87
N SER A 193 5.71 6.99 -9.48
CA SER A 193 5.37 7.40 -10.84
C SER A 193 4.26 8.43 -10.80
N ARG A 194 4.41 9.53 -11.56
CA ARG A 194 3.36 10.54 -11.72
C ARG A 194 2.14 9.90 -12.41
N LYS A 195 0.93 10.27 -12.00
CA LYS A 195 -0.33 9.75 -12.55
C LYS A 195 -1.19 10.83 -13.17
#